data_AF-A0A843YFJ5-F1
#
_entry.id   AF-A0A843YFJ5-F1
#
_cell.length_a   1.000
_cell.length_b   1.000
_cell.length_c   1.000
_cell.angle_alpha   90.00
_cell.angle_beta   90.00
_cell.angle_gamma   90.00
#
_symmetry.space_group_name_H-M   'P 1'
#
loop_
_entity.id
_entity.type
_entity.pdbx_description
1 polymer ?
#
loop_
_entity_poly.entity_id
_entity_poly.type
_entity_poly.pdbx_seq_one_letter_code
_entity_poly.pdbx_strand_id
1 'polypeptide(L)' 'MKKLVLAAALTVVAGAAVAGGLAEPIVEPPVVVEAAEGSSSGILLPLLLLVLVGAAVASN' A
#
# COMPACT_ATOMS: atom_id res chain seq x y z
N MET A 1 -27.57 -8.35 3.24
CA MET A 1 -27.29 -8.35 1.78
C MET A 1 -26.15 -7.42 1.32
N LYS A 2 -25.50 -6.63 2.19
CA LYS A 2 -24.35 -5.78 1.82
C LYS A 2 -22.98 -6.48 1.91
N LYS A 3 -22.93 -7.62 2.61
CA LYS A 3 -21.69 -8.37 2.88
C LYS A 3 -21.19 -9.19 1.67
N LEU A 4 -22.07 -9.50 0.72
CA LEU A 4 -21.70 -10.21 -0.51
C LEU A 4 -21.00 -9.28 -1.51
N VAL A 5 -21.37 -7.99 -1.55
CA VAL A 5 -20.73 -6.99 -2.40
C VAL A 5 -19.28 -6.76 -1.97
N LEU A 6 -19.03 -6.72 -0.66
CA LEU A 6 -17.67 -6.56 -0.13
C LEU A 6 -16.81 -7.82 -0.36
N ALA A 7 -17.40 -9.01 -0.21
CA ALA A 7 -16.71 -10.27 -0.46
C ALA A 7 -16.33 -10.42 -1.95
N ALA A 8 -17.23 -10.06 -2.86
CA ALA A 8 -16.95 -10.07 -4.30
C ALA A 8 -15.83 -9.09 -4.70
N ALA A 9 -15.79 -7.90 -4.09
CA ALA A 9 -14.73 -6.93 -4.32
C ALA A 9 -13.35 -7.43 -3.86
N LEU A 10 -13.29 -8.11 -2.70
CA LEU A 10 -12.04 -8.63 -2.15
C LEU A 10 -11.48 -9.80 -2.98
N THR A 11 -12.35 -10.66 -3.53
CA THR A 11 -11.93 -11.79 -4.38
C THR A 11 -11.31 -11.35 -5.69
N VAL A 12 -11.69 -10.19 -6.24
CA VAL A 12 -11.12 -9.67 -7.50
C VAL A 12 -9.70 -9.11 -7.31
N VAL A 13 -9.37 -8.61 -6.11
CA VAL A 13 -8.04 -8.08 -5.78
C VAL A 13 -7.02 -9.19 -5.49
N ALA A 14 -7.46 -10.39 -5.08
CA ALA A 14 -6.60 -11.51 -4.75
C ALA A 14 -6.05 -12.31 -5.97
N GLY A 15 -6.09 -11.74 -7.17
CA GLY A 15 -5.67 -12.39 -8.40
C GLY A 15 -4.16 -12.69 -8.47
N ALA A 16 -3.83 -13.98 -8.55
CA ALA A 16 -2.61 -14.62 -9.06
C ALA A 16 -1.24 -14.05 -8.63
N ALA A 17 -0.79 -14.37 -7.41
CA ALA A 17 0.64 -14.41 -7.10
C ALA A 17 1.24 -15.73 -7.64
N VAL A 18 1.84 -15.69 -8.83
CA VAL A 18 2.51 -16.83 -9.45
C VAL A 18 3.99 -16.76 -9.12
N ALA A 19 4.49 -17.69 -8.31
CA ALA A 19 5.92 -17.86 -8.09
C ALA A 19 6.52 -18.55 -9.34
N GLY A 20 7.11 -17.76 -10.23
CA GLY A 20 7.87 -18.27 -11.38
C GLY A 20 9.04 -19.15 -10.93
N GLY A 21 9.35 -20.20 -11.71
CA GLY A 21 10.44 -21.14 -11.41
C GLY A 21 11.80 -20.47 -11.27
N LEU A 22 12.70 -21.09 -10.49
CA LEU A 22 13.98 -20.50 -10.14
C LEU A 22 14.85 -20.31 -11.40
N ALA A 23 15.09 -19.05 -11.76
CA ALA A 23 16.04 -18.68 -12.78
C ALA A 23 17.47 -18.93 -12.29
N GLU A 24 18.37 -19.25 -13.22
CA GLU A 24 19.79 -19.49 -12.96
C GLU A 24 20.43 -18.29 -12.22
N PRO A 25 21.28 -18.53 -11.21
CA PRO A 25 21.85 -17.46 -10.38
C PRO A 25 22.86 -16.64 -11.18
N ILE A 26 22.49 -15.43 -11.53
CA ILE A 26 23.35 -14.40 -12.10
C ILE A 26 24.21 -13.84 -10.96
N VAL A 27 25.54 -13.82 -11.11
CA VAL A 27 26.44 -13.18 -10.14
C VAL A 27 26.30 -11.67 -10.29
N GLU A 28 25.58 -11.05 -9.35
CA GLU A 28 25.27 -9.62 -9.38
C GLU A 28 26.51 -8.76 -9.09
N PRO A 29 26.77 -7.68 -9.88
CA PRO A 29 27.64 -6.60 -9.42
C PRO A 29 27.06 -6.03 -8.11
N PRO A 30 27.89 -5.54 -7.17
CA PRO A 30 27.45 -5.16 -5.83
C PRO A 30 26.21 -4.26 -5.90
N VAL A 31 25.08 -4.84 -5.49
CA VAL A 31 23.78 -4.19 -5.49
C VAL A 31 23.88 -3.00 -4.53
N VAL A 32 23.70 -1.79 -5.06
CA VAL A 32 23.39 -0.64 -4.22
C VAL A 32 22.05 -0.96 -3.59
N VAL A 33 22.08 -1.47 -2.37
CA VAL A 33 20.88 -1.87 -1.64
C VAL A 33 20.03 -0.61 -1.51
N GLU A 34 18.97 -0.50 -2.31
CA GLU A 34 17.99 0.56 -2.12
C GLU A 34 17.47 0.42 -0.70
N ALA A 35 17.72 1.44 0.11
CA ALA A 35 17.24 1.45 1.48
C ALA A 35 15.72 1.29 1.41
N ALA A 36 15.19 0.26 2.08
CA ALA A 36 13.76 0.02 2.09
C ALA A 36 13.05 1.26 2.65
N GLU A 37 12.45 2.06 1.76
CA GLU A 37 11.65 3.20 2.16
C GLU A 37 10.36 2.68 2.80
N GLY A 38 10.06 3.13 4.02
CA GLY A 38 8.85 2.72 4.71
C GLY A 38 7.60 3.13 3.95
N SER A 39 6.56 2.28 3.92
CA SER A 39 5.24 2.61 3.32
C SER A 39 4.53 3.82 3.95
N SER A 40 5.14 4.45 4.95
CA SER A 40 4.61 5.57 5.73
C SER A 40 5.06 6.95 5.24
N SER A 41 5.90 7.06 4.20
CA SER A 41 6.43 8.35 3.72
C SER A 41 5.37 9.40 3.38
N GLY A 42 4.14 8.99 3.07
CA GLY A 42 3.01 9.87 2.75
C GLY A 42 2.10 10.26 3.92
N ILE A 43 2.35 9.82 5.16
CA ILE A 43 1.35 9.94 6.24
C ILE A 43 1.09 11.37 6.74
N LEU A 44 2.01 12.30 6.48
CA LEU A 44 1.84 13.70 6.88
C LEU A 44 0.66 14.38 6.18
N LEU A 45 0.42 14.07 4.90
CA LEU A 45 -0.66 14.67 4.12
C LEU A 45 -2.07 14.31 4.67
N PRO A 46 -2.43 13.03 4.90
CA PRO A 46 -3.73 12.67 5.47
C PRO A 46 -3.89 13.16 6.91
N LEU A 47 -2.83 13.22 7.72
CA LEU A 47 -2.90 13.78 9.07
C LEU A 47 -3.22 15.27 9.05
N LEU A 48 -2.57 16.04 8.16
CA LEU A 48 -2.84 17.47 8.01
C LEU A 48 -4.27 17.71 7.53
N LEU A 49 -4.77 16.89 6.60
CA LEU A 49 -6.16 16.94 6.13
C LEU A 49 -7.15 16.69 7.28
N LEU A 50 -6.88 15.69 8.13
CA LEU A 50 -7.70 15.43 9.33
C LEU A 50 -7.72 16.62 10.30
N VAL A 51 -6.57 17.27 10.52
CA VAL A 51 -6.49 18.47 11.38
C VAL A 51 -7.31 19.62 10.80
N LEU A 52 -7.21 19.87 9.49
CA LEU A 52 -7.98 20.93 8.83
C LEU A 52 -9.49 20.69 8.92
N VAL A 53 -9.94 19.45 8.70
CA VAL A 53 -11.36 19.08 8.83
C VAL A 53 -11.82 19.25 10.28
N GLY A 54 -11.04 18.79 11.25
CA GLY A 54 -11.35 18.96 12.67
C GLY A 54 -11.45 20.43 13.08
N ALA A 55 -10.53 21.27 12.61
CA ALA A 55 -10.54 22.71 12.87
C ALA A 55 -11.77 23.40 12.26
N ALA A 56 -12.12 23.08 11.01
CA ALA A 56 -13.30 23.63 10.34
C ALA A 56 -14.60 23.28 11.08
N VAL A 57 -14.74 22.03 11.54
CA VAL A 57 -15.89 21.59 12.34
C VAL A 57 -15.92 22.27 13.71
N ALA A 58 -14.78 22.47 14.36
CA ALA A 58 -14.70 23.12 15.68
C ALA A 58 -14.96 24.64 15.62
N SER A 59 -14.81 25.26 14.43
CA SER A 59 -15.01 26.70 14.21
C SER A 59 -16.42 27.11 13.78
N ASN A 60 -17.38 26.17 13.71
CA ASN A 60 -18.78 26.42 13.36
C ASN A 60 -19.68 26.40 14.60
#